data_AF-A0A7V0XXF7-F1
#
_entry.id   AF-A0A7V0XXF7-F1
#
_cell.length_a   1.000
_cell.length_b   1.000
_cell.length_c   1.000
_cell.angle_alpha   90.00
_cell.angle_beta   90.00
_cell.angle_gamma   90.00
#
_symmetry.space_group_name_H-M   'P 1'
#
loop_
_entity.id
_entity.type
_entity.pdbx_description
1 polymer ?
#
loop_
_entity_poly.entity_id
_entity_poly.type
_entity_poly.pdbx_seq_one_letter_code
_entity_poly.pdbx_strand_id
1 'polypeptide(L)'
;MRLKKWYAIQTYAGSELKVKEDLNERVRKREWDRALERFSVEGEDTFFLVPVEEVITSRSRRGAGMEYRIPYQYDMVAKPNERVQRGDVIARKPPRHVEEAETITEIEPLQRIIVEMTNRNEETYDVPSDKRIRRDIRVGEKIRNGVPLTSDSDERYTVVNRGVIVSREKVRRITSQTDGGKEKKRTIPEKYLGRVRVGQRLEAGELLETEDSIPSRASGLLKVKEYKDKRVVTIQRIEKRRLFPGYVFARMGLD
;
A
#
# COMPACT_ATOMS: atom_id res chain seq x y z
N MET A 1 10.59 -10.99 53.26
CA MET A 1 10.48 -11.57 51.89
C MET A 1 11.89 -11.70 51.33
N ARG A 2 12.22 -12.87 50.75
CA ARG A 2 13.54 -13.11 50.12
C ARG A 2 13.73 -12.14 48.94
N LEU A 3 14.92 -11.57 48.81
CA LEU A 3 15.24 -10.61 47.74
C LEU A 3 15.33 -11.35 46.41
N LYS A 4 14.36 -11.12 45.51
CA LYS A 4 14.39 -11.70 44.17
C LYS A 4 15.47 -11.01 43.32
N LYS A 5 16.36 -11.79 42.71
CA LYS A 5 17.44 -11.33 41.82
C LYS A 5 17.16 -11.68 40.37
N TRP A 6 17.80 -10.98 39.44
CA TRP A 6 17.74 -11.31 38.01
C TRP A 6 18.67 -12.50 37.70
N TYR A 7 18.16 -13.42 36.90
CA TYR A 7 18.89 -14.58 36.39
C TYR A 7 18.75 -14.63 34.87
N ALA A 8 19.85 -14.98 34.21
CA ALA A 8 19.88 -15.30 32.80
C ALA A 8 20.02 -16.82 32.65
N ILE A 9 18.98 -17.46 32.13
CA ILE A 9 18.91 -18.89 31.87
C ILE A 9 19.41 -19.12 30.45
N GLN A 10 20.53 -19.83 30.32
CA GLN A 10 21.11 -20.16 29.02
C GLN A 10 20.34 -21.29 28.34
N THR A 11 20.14 -21.16 27.03
CA THR A 11 19.46 -22.12 26.15
C THR A 11 20.14 -22.14 24.78
N TYR A 12 19.81 -23.13 23.95
CA TYR A 12 20.17 -23.11 22.55
C TYR A 12 19.51 -21.92 21.83
N ALA A 13 20.29 -21.26 20.97
CA ALA A 13 19.79 -20.15 20.16
C ALA A 13 18.62 -20.61 19.27
N GLY A 14 17.53 -19.84 19.26
CA GLY A 14 16.29 -20.16 18.55
C GLY A 14 15.28 -21.00 19.34
N SER A 15 15.65 -21.51 20.52
CA SER A 15 14.75 -22.28 21.40
C SER A 15 14.15 -21.44 22.54
N GLU A 16 14.45 -20.14 22.61
CA GLU A 16 14.15 -19.30 23.79
C GLU A 16 12.66 -19.16 24.06
N LEU A 17 11.82 -19.00 23.02
CA LEU A 17 10.37 -18.90 23.19
C LEU A 17 9.77 -20.21 23.69
N LYS A 18 10.21 -21.35 23.15
CA LYS A 18 9.74 -22.65 23.60
C LYS A 18 10.14 -22.91 25.05
N VAL A 19 11.39 -22.60 25.41
CA VAL A 19 11.87 -22.72 26.81
C VAL A 19 11.10 -21.78 27.73
N LYS A 20 10.82 -20.54 27.31
CA LYS A 20 9.95 -19.61 28.04
C LYS A 20 8.56 -20.22 28.29
N GLU A 21 7.93 -20.79 27.27
CA GLU A 21 6.61 -21.43 27.37
C GLU A 21 6.64 -22.62 28.35
N ASP A 22 7.59 -23.55 28.18
CA ASP A 22 7.75 -24.74 29.03
C ASP A 22 8.00 -24.36 30.50
N LEU A 23 8.84 -23.35 30.75
CA LEU A 23 9.15 -22.88 32.10
C LEU A 23 7.95 -22.19 32.76
N ASN A 24 7.20 -21.37 32.01
CA ASN A 24 5.96 -20.77 32.51
C ASN A 24 4.93 -21.84 32.90
N GLU A 25 4.77 -22.86 32.06
CA GLU A 25 3.85 -23.96 32.34
C GLU A 25 4.28 -24.73 33.61
N ARG A 26 5.57 -24.99 33.79
CA ARG A 26 6.11 -25.66 34.98
C ARG A 26 5.89 -24.84 36.25
N VAL A 27 6.08 -23.52 36.21
CA VAL A 27 5.83 -22.66 37.37
C VAL A 27 4.38 -22.74 37.80
N ARG A 28 3.44 -22.64 36.85
CA ARG A 28 2.00 -22.75 37.12
C ARG A 28 1.63 -24.12 37.67
N LYS A 29 2.12 -25.22 37.05
CA LYS A 29 1.85 -26.59 37.50
C LYS A 29 2.39 -26.91 38.89
N ARG A 30 3.46 -26.24 39.32
CA ARG A 30 4.12 -26.46 40.61
C ARG A 30 3.78 -25.40 41.65
N GLU A 31 2.89 -24.46 41.32
CA GLU A 31 2.47 -23.35 42.19
C GLU A 31 3.68 -22.53 42.71
N TRP A 32 4.68 -22.35 41.85
CA TRP A 32 5.93 -21.64 42.18
C TRP A 32 5.81 -20.12 41.98
N ASP A 33 4.60 -19.60 41.81
CA ASP A 33 4.32 -18.21 41.48
C ASP A 33 4.88 -17.23 42.54
N ARG A 34 4.99 -17.67 43.79
CA ARG A 34 5.56 -16.88 44.90
C ARG A 34 7.08 -16.74 44.81
N ALA A 35 7.76 -17.72 44.21
CA ALA A 35 9.21 -17.76 44.09
C ALA A 35 9.73 -16.95 42.90
N LEU A 36 8.88 -16.67 41.90
CA LEU A 36 9.22 -15.88 40.72
C LEU A 36 8.49 -14.54 40.71
N GLU A 37 9.05 -13.57 39.99
CA GLU A 37 8.36 -12.33 39.65
C GLU A 37 7.42 -12.56 38.47
N ARG A 38 6.19 -12.06 38.56
CA ARG A 38 5.23 -12.07 37.46
C ARG A 38 5.37 -10.76 36.69
N PHE A 39 5.45 -10.87 35.37
CA PHE A 39 5.49 -9.76 34.43
C PHE A 39 4.24 -9.80 33.55
N SER A 40 3.69 -8.64 33.22
CA SER A 40 2.68 -8.49 32.18
C SER A 40 3.35 -7.87 30.95
N VAL A 41 3.41 -8.61 29.84
CA VAL A 41 4.07 -8.18 28.59
C VAL A 41 3.12 -8.44 27.43
N GLU A 42 2.83 -7.41 26.63
CA GLU A 42 1.89 -7.49 25.49
C GLU A 42 0.50 -8.05 25.89
N GLY A 43 0.06 -7.86 27.14
CA GLY A 43 -1.22 -8.36 27.66
C GLY A 43 -1.19 -9.81 28.18
N GLU A 44 -0.04 -10.47 28.12
CA GLU A 44 0.16 -11.83 28.64
C GLU A 44 0.94 -11.83 29.96
N ASP A 45 0.46 -12.63 30.92
CA ASP A 45 1.16 -12.87 32.17
C ASP A 45 2.24 -13.95 32.02
N THR A 46 3.48 -13.59 32.32
CA THR A 46 4.66 -14.46 32.19
C THR A 46 5.62 -14.29 33.36
N PHE A 47 6.32 -15.35 33.75
CA PHE A 47 7.40 -15.34 34.74
C PHE A 47 8.79 -15.23 34.07
N PHE A 48 8.85 -15.46 32.76
CA PHE A 48 10.08 -15.50 31.97
C PHE A 48 10.02 -14.53 30.80
N LEU A 49 11.11 -13.82 30.54
CA LEU A 49 11.24 -12.80 29.52
C LEU A 49 12.23 -13.24 28.45
N VAL A 50 11.85 -13.07 27.19
CA VAL A 50 12.74 -13.20 26.03
C VAL A 50 12.78 -11.83 25.38
N PRO A 51 13.85 -11.02 25.57
CA PRO A 51 13.94 -9.70 24.99
C PRO A 51 13.94 -9.74 23.46
N VAL A 52 12.93 -9.11 22.85
CA VAL A 52 12.76 -9.02 21.40
C VAL A 52 12.77 -7.55 20.99
N GLU A 53 13.58 -7.23 19.99
CA GLU A 53 13.57 -5.93 19.33
C GLU A 53 12.84 -6.05 18.00
N GLU A 54 12.06 -5.02 17.67
CA GLU A 54 11.47 -4.89 16.35
C GLU A 54 12.35 -4.03 15.46
N VAL A 55 12.86 -4.63 14.39
CA VAL A 55 13.74 -3.97 13.43
C VAL A 55 12.98 -3.75 12.13
N ILE A 56 12.99 -2.50 11.67
CA ILE A 56 12.43 -2.14 10.37
C ILE A 56 13.44 -2.53 9.30
N THR A 57 13.07 -3.44 8.40
CA THR A 57 13.94 -3.86 7.32
C THR A 57 13.50 -3.25 5.98
N SER A 58 14.42 -2.56 5.33
CA SER A 58 14.24 -2.04 3.97
C SER A 58 14.46 -3.11 2.88
N ARG A 59 15.10 -4.23 3.25
CA ARG A 59 15.41 -5.34 2.33
C ARG A 59 14.17 -6.20 2.09
N SER A 60 13.33 -5.75 1.16
CA SER A 60 12.37 -6.63 0.51
C SER A 60 13.14 -7.70 -0.29
N ARG A 61 13.11 -8.96 0.15
CA ARG A 61 13.54 -10.11 -0.66
C ARG A 61 12.56 -10.38 -1.84
N ARG A 62 11.42 -9.68 -1.91
CA ARG A 62 10.37 -9.87 -2.93
C ARG A 62 9.77 -8.54 -3.41
N GLY A 63 10.44 -7.92 -4.39
CA GLY A 63 9.84 -7.14 -5.48
C GLY A 63 8.95 -5.93 -5.15
N ALA A 64 8.43 -5.30 -6.21
CA ALA A 64 7.53 -4.14 -6.24
C ALA A 64 6.15 -4.33 -5.56
N GLY A 65 6.02 -5.33 -4.67
CA GLY A 65 4.79 -5.67 -3.95
C GLY A 65 4.48 -4.76 -2.76
N MET A 66 5.45 -3.93 -2.35
CA MET A 66 5.36 -3.12 -1.12
C MET A 66 5.33 -1.61 -1.40
N GLU A 67 5.42 -1.19 -2.67
CA GLU A 67 5.29 0.21 -3.09
C GLU A 67 3.94 0.41 -3.80
N TYR A 68 3.27 1.54 -3.51
CA TYR A 68 1.99 1.92 -4.08
C TYR A 68 2.10 3.34 -4.61
N ARG A 69 1.62 3.53 -5.83
CA ARG A 69 1.39 4.84 -6.42
C ARG A 69 -0.04 5.26 -6.09
N ILE A 70 -0.20 6.31 -5.31
CA ILE A 70 -1.50 6.82 -4.84
C ILE A 70 -1.68 8.24 -5.40
N PRO A 71 -2.49 8.45 -6.45
CA PRO A 71 -2.78 9.79 -6.95
C PRO A 71 -3.53 10.64 -5.90
N TYR A 72 -3.45 11.96 -6.00
CA TYR A 72 -4.10 12.87 -5.04
C TYR A 72 -5.63 12.83 -5.02
N GLN A 73 -6.26 12.19 -6.01
CA GLN A 73 -7.70 11.91 -5.97
C GLN A 73 -8.08 10.86 -4.91
N TYR A 74 -7.11 10.19 -4.29
CA TYR A 74 -7.33 9.30 -3.15
C TYR A 74 -6.93 10.01 -1.85
N ASP A 75 -7.78 9.85 -0.85
CA ASP A 75 -7.52 10.22 0.52
C ASP A 75 -6.75 9.09 1.22
N MET A 76 -5.70 9.47 1.96
CA MET A 76 -4.96 8.53 2.80
C MET A 76 -5.83 8.13 3.99
N VAL A 77 -6.08 6.84 4.15
CA VAL A 77 -6.78 6.30 5.32
C VAL A 77 -5.79 6.02 6.44
N ALA A 78 -4.65 5.42 6.09
CA ALA A 78 -3.59 5.12 7.03
C ALA A 78 -2.60 6.29 7.14
N LYS A 79 -2.13 6.57 8.36
CA LYS A 79 -1.20 7.66 8.65
C LYS A 79 0.26 7.24 8.41
N PRO A 80 1.16 8.18 8.09
CA PRO A 80 2.59 7.89 8.06
C PRO A 80 3.08 7.29 9.39
N ASN A 81 3.93 6.27 9.31
CA ASN A 81 4.47 5.50 10.43
C ASN A 81 3.43 4.64 11.18
N GLU A 82 2.25 4.46 10.62
CA GLU A 82 1.28 3.49 11.15
C GLU A 82 1.67 2.06 10.77
N ARG A 83 1.33 1.10 11.64
CA ARG A 83 1.46 -0.32 11.33
C ARG A 83 0.22 -0.75 10.55
N VAL A 84 0.44 -1.32 9.39
CA VAL A 84 -0.62 -1.88 8.56
C VAL A 84 -0.46 -3.38 8.43
N GLN A 85 -1.57 -4.07 8.31
CA GLN A 85 -1.63 -5.48 7.97
C GLN A 85 -1.96 -5.64 6.48
N ARG A 86 -1.62 -6.81 5.93
CA ARG A 86 -2.08 -7.20 4.60
C ARG A 86 -3.61 -7.26 4.61
N GLY A 87 -4.24 -6.55 3.67
CA GLY A 87 -5.69 -6.40 3.55
C GLY A 87 -6.18 -5.02 3.98
N ASP A 88 -5.45 -4.34 4.87
CA ASP A 88 -5.86 -3.03 5.37
C ASP A 88 -5.94 -2.00 4.24
N VAL A 89 -7.02 -1.22 4.21
CA VAL A 89 -7.20 -0.16 3.23
C VAL A 89 -6.30 1.01 3.59
N ILE A 90 -5.31 1.31 2.74
CA ILE A 90 -4.34 2.38 2.98
C ILE A 90 -4.77 3.71 2.36
N ALA A 91 -5.60 3.67 1.31
CA ALA A 91 -6.17 4.85 0.69
C ALA A 91 -7.54 4.54 0.08
N ARG A 92 -8.42 5.55 0.04
CA ARG A 92 -9.77 5.48 -0.53
C ARG A 92 -9.99 6.63 -1.48
N LYS A 93 -10.72 6.36 -2.55
CA LYS A 93 -11.24 7.38 -3.44
C LYS A 93 -12.73 7.52 -3.14
N PRO A 94 -13.20 8.71 -2.73
CA PRO A 94 -14.62 8.92 -2.53
C PRO A 94 -15.37 8.86 -3.87
N PRO A 95 -16.66 8.49 -3.86
CA PRO A 95 -17.49 8.59 -5.05
C PRO A 95 -17.56 10.05 -5.50
N ARG A 96 -17.59 10.28 -6.81
CA ARG A 96 -17.76 11.61 -7.39
C ARG A 96 -19.14 11.75 -7.98
N HIS A 97 -19.82 12.82 -7.60
CA HIS A 97 -21.13 13.17 -8.13
C HIS A 97 -21.01 14.40 -9.04
N VAL A 98 -22.01 14.55 -9.89
CA VAL A 98 -22.17 15.72 -10.76
C VAL A 98 -22.53 16.94 -9.90
N GLU A 99 -21.81 18.05 -10.09
CA GLU A 99 -22.02 19.29 -9.31
C GLU A 99 -23.26 20.07 -9.75
N GLU A 100 -23.54 20.07 -11.05
CA GLU A 100 -24.62 20.80 -11.71
C GLU A 100 -25.10 19.99 -12.90
N ALA A 101 -26.39 20.11 -13.26
CA ALA A 101 -26.96 19.31 -14.34
C ALA A 101 -26.15 19.44 -15.64
N GLU A 102 -25.80 18.31 -16.23
CA GLU A 102 -24.97 18.24 -17.43
C GLU A 102 -25.43 17.13 -18.37
N THR A 103 -25.35 17.38 -19.67
CA THR A 103 -25.64 16.39 -20.71
C THR A 103 -24.33 15.86 -21.28
N ILE A 104 -24.18 14.54 -21.32
CA ILE A 104 -23.00 13.91 -21.91
C ILE A 104 -23.07 14.01 -23.42
N THR A 105 -22.15 14.74 -24.03
CA THR A 105 -22.08 14.95 -25.47
C THR A 105 -21.20 13.93 -26.17
N GLU A 106 -20.15 13.44 -25.50
CA GLU A 106 -19.20 12.51 -26.09
C GLU A 106 -18.56 11.59 -25.04
N ILE A 107 -18.31 10.34 -25.44
CA ILE A 107 -17.53 9.37 -24.65
C ILE A 107 -16.50 8.73 -25.56
N GLU A 108 -15.23 9.10 -25.39
CA GLU A 108 -14.10 8.57 -26.15
C GLU A 108 -13.39 7.45 -25.35
N PRO A 109 -13.30 6.21 -25.88
CA PRO A 109 -12.51 5.14 -25.28
C PRO A 109 -11.01 5.32 -25.50
N LEU A 110 -10.24 5.35 -24.41
CA LEU A 110 -8.79 5.54 -24.44
C LEU A 110 -8.08 4.46 -23.60
N GLN A 111 -6.82 4.21 -23.93
CA GLN A 111 -5.84 3.45 -23.15
C GLN A 111 -4.84 4.45 -22.57
N ARG A 112 -4.85 4.61 -21.25
CA ARG A 112 -3.91 5.46 -20.53
C ARG A 112 -2.65 4.69 -20.21
N ILE A 113 -1.50 5.26 -20.59
CA ILE A 113 -0.17 4.77 -20.23
C ILE A 113 0.55 5.87 -19.46
N ILE A 114 1.08 5.53 -18.29
CA ILE A 114 1.85 6.47 -17.47
C ILE A 114 3.30 5.99 -17.43
N VAL A 115 4.21 6.86 -17.84
CA VAL A 115 5.66 6.65 -17.79
C VAL A 115 6.22 7.46 -16.62
N GLU A 116 6.82 6.79 -15.64
CA GLU A 116 7.54 7.43 -14.54
C GLU A 116 9.03 7.57 -14.91
N MET A 117 9.51 8.80 -14.89
CA MET A 117 10.91 9.14 -15.12
C MET A 117 11.77 8.80 -13.89
N THR A 118 13.10 8.83 -14.05
CA THR A 118 14.05 8.57 -12.94
C THR A 118 13.93 9.56 -11.78
N ASN A 119 13.42 10.78 -12.03
CA ASN A 119 13.14 11.79 -11.02
C ASN A 119 11.75 11.66 -10.38
N ARG A 120 11.01 10.58 -10.65
CA ARG A 120 9.63 10.30 -10.18
C ARG A 120 8.53 11.21 -10.75
N ASN A 121 8.86 12.13 -11.66
CA ASN A 121 7.86 12.83 -12.46
C ASN A 121 7.20 11.86 -13.45
N GLU A 122 6.00 12.21 -13.91
CA GLU A 122 5.20 11.34 -14.78
C GLU A 122 4.79 12.03 -16.07
N GLU A 123 4.76 11.23 -17.14
CA GLU A 123 4.11 11.58 -18.40
C GLU A 123 2.94 10.64 -18.63
N THR A 124 1.81 11.23 -19.03
CA THR A 124 0.58 10.50 -19.31
C THR A 124 0.28 10.55 -20.80
N TYR A 125 0.05 9.38 -21.39
CA TYR A 125 -0.34 9.21 -22.77
C TYR A 125 -1.73 8.59 -22.81
N ASP A 126 -2.71 9.33 -23.33
CA ASP A 126 -4.07 8.84 -23.55
C ASP A 126 -4.22 8.44 -25.02
N VAL A 127 -4.11 7.15 -25.31
CA VAL A 127 -4.12 6.61 -26.68
C VAL A 127 -5.53 6.12 -27.04
N PRO A 128 -6.10 6.47 -28.20
CA PRO A 128 -7.36 5.91 -28.69
C PRO A 128 -7.41 4.38 -28.62
N SER A 129 -8.52 3.82 -28.17
CA SER A 129 -8.62 2.37 -27.92
C SER A 129 -8.64 1.52 -29.19
N ASP A 130 -8.98 2.10 -30.32
CA ASP A 130 -8.87 1.51 -31.66
C ASP A 130 -7.39 1.32 -32.09
N LYS A 131 -6.48 2.13 -31.55
CA LYS A 131 -5.04 1.93 -31.75
C LYS A 131 -4.49 0.82 -30.87
N ARG A 132 -3.79 -0.13 -31.50
CA ARG A 132 -3.17 -1.26 -30.81
C ARG A 132 -1.89 -0.84 -30.10
N ILE A 133 -1.90 -0.83 -28.77
CA ILE A 133 -0.68 -0.69 -27.96
C ILE A 133 0.28 -1.86 -28.21
N ARG A 134 1.57 -1.57 -28.36
CA ARG A 134 2.59 -2.62 -28.56
C ARG A 134 2.67 -3.58 -27.37
N ARG A 135 3.09 -4.81 -27.65
CA ARG A 135 3.08 -5.92 -26.67
C ARG A 135 4.11 -5.78 -25.56
N ASP A 136 5.20 -5.07 -25.83
CA ASP A 136 6.30 -4.77 -24.91
C ASP A 136 5.99 -3.61 -23.96
N ILE A 137 4.92 -2.86 -24.19
CA ILE A 137 4.44 -1.80 -23.31
C ILE A 137 3.65 -2.44 -22.14
N ARG A 138 4.36 -2.79 -21.07
CA ARG A 138 3.81 -3.42 -19.86
C ARG A 138 4.28 -2.71 -18.60
N VAL A 139 3.46 -2.76 -17.55
CA VAL A 139 3.81 -2.19 -16.25
C VAL A 139 5.10 -2.86 -15.71
N GLY A 140 6.05 -2.04 -15.27
CA GLY A 140 7.37 -2.45 -14.80
C GLY A 140 8.47 -2.43 -15.87
N GLU A 141 8.11 -2.36 -17.15
CA GLU A 141 9.08 -2.34 -18.24
C GLU A 141 9.74 -0.96 -18.39
N LYS A 142 11.04 -0.97 -18.68
CA LYS A 142 11.81 0.24 -18.98
C LYS A 142 11.58 0.64 -20.44
N ILE A 143 11.37 1.93 -20.67
CA ILE A 143 11.17 2.49 -22.00
C ILE A 143 12.14 3.65 -22.26
N ARG A 144 12.66 3.71 -23.49
CA ARG A 144 13.59 4.76 -23.94
C ARG A 144 12.81 5.90 -24.61
N ASN A 145 13.45 7.05 -24.71
CA ASN A 145 12.96 8.16 -25.53
C ASN A 145 12.91 7.74 -27.02
N GLY A 146 11.94 8.27 -27.77
CA GLY A 146 11.74 7.97 -29.18
C GLY A 146 11.04 6.64 -29.47
N VAL A 147 10.65 5.88 -28.44
CA VAL A 147 9.94 4.61 -28.63
C VAL A 147 8.44 4.88 -28.80
N PRO A 148 7.81 4.46 -29.92
CA PRO A 148 6.36 4.59 -30.08
C PRO A 148 5.62 3.62 -29.15
N LEU A 149 4.50 4.06 -28.58
CA LEU A 149 3.63 3.23 -27.73
C LEU A 149 2.67 2.34 -28.55
N THR A 150 2.34 2.78 -29.76
CA THR A 150 1.38 2.08 -30.64
C THR A 150 2.08 1.23 -31.69
N SER A 151 1.39 0.19 -32.17
CA SER A 151 1.95 -0.78 -33.12
C SER A 151 2.12 -0.23 -34.53
N ASP A 152 1.34 0.80 -34.88
CA ASP A 152 1.42 1.58 -36.11
C ASP A 152 2.48 2.71 -36.04
N SER A 153 3.21 2.82 -34.93
CA SER A 153 4.26 3.84 -34.73
C SER A 153 3.78 5.28 -34.90
N ASP A 154 2.58 5.61 -34.44
CA ASP A 154 2.04 6.97 -34.48
C ASP A 154 2.89 7.91 -33.63
N GLU A 155 3.48 8.91 -34.28
CA GLU A 155 4.42 9.85 -33.68
C GLU A 155 3.83 10.63 -32.50
N ARG A 156 2.50 10.82 -32.47
CA ARG A 156 1.79 11.50 -31.36
C ARG A 156 1.86 10.71 -30.06
N TYR A 157 2.13 9.42 -30.13
CA TYR A 157 2.25 8.52 -28.97
C TYR A 157 3.67 7.98 -28.83
N THR A 158 4.65 8.78 -29.18
CA THR A 158 6.07 8.49 -28.96
C THR A 158 6.51 8.99 -27.59
N VAL A 159 7.22 8.12 -26.86
CA VAL A 159 7.74 8.46 -25.54
C VAL A 159 8.79 9.54 -25.65
N VAL A 160 8.56 10.68 -24.99
CA VAL A 160 9.47 11.83 -25.00
C VAL A 160 10.65 11.58 -24.08
N ASN A 161 10.39 11.14 -22.84
CA ASN A 161 11.42 10.93 -21.82
C ASN A 161 11.57 9.46 -21.42
N ARG A 162 12.81 8.99 -21.25
CA ARG A 162 13.09 7.63 -20.76
C ARG A 162 12.51 7.43 -19.35
N GLY A 163 11.99 6.23 -19.08
CA GLY A 163 11.36 5.94 -17.80
C GLY A 163 10.95 4.47 -17.64
N VAL A 164 10.05 4.23 -16.70
CA VAL A 164 9.42 2.94 -16.44
C VAL A 164 7.92 3.10 -16.58
N ILE A 165 7.26 2.16 -17.25
CA ILE A 165 5.80 2.17 -17.34
C ILE A 165 5.22 1.79 -15.97
N VAL A 166 4.48 2.71 -15.35
CA VAL A 166 3.91 2.52 -14.00
C VAL A 166 2.41 2.29 -14.00
N SER A 167 1.71 2.69 -15.06
CA SER A 167 0.30 2.38 -15.25
C SER A 167 0.01 2.07 -16.72
N ARG A 168 -0.91 1.12 -16.91
CA ARG A 168 -1.58 0.84 -18.18
C ARG A 168 -3.02 0.45 -17.86
N GLU A 169 -3.96 1.34 -18.17
CA GLU A 169 -5.36 1.14 -17.82
C GLU A 169 -6.30 1.68 -18.92
N LYS A 170 -7.52 1.16 -18.95
CA LYS A 170 -8.57 1.69 -19.83
C LYS A 170 -9.26 2.87 -19.15
N VAL A 171 -9.46 3.94 -19.90
CA VAL A 171 -10.11 5.15 -19.43
C VAL A 171 -11.14 5.62 -20.46
N ARG A 172 -12.13 6.39 -20.02
CA ARG A 172 -13.05 7.13 -20.89
C ARG A 172 -12.79 8.61 -20.73
N ARG A 173 -12.63 9.32 -21.84
CA ARG A 173 -12.74 10.77 -21.85
C ARG A 173 -14.19 11.13 -22.11
N ILE A 174 -14.79 11.76 -21.11
CA ILE A 174 -16.19 12.18 -21.13
C ILE A 174 -16.20 13.68 -21.35
N THR A 175 -16.89 14.09 -22.40
CA THR A 175 -17.24 15.48 -22.66
C THR A 175 -18.69 15.67 -22.25
N SER A 176 -18.95 16.61 -21.35
CA SER A 176 -20.28 17.02 -20.93
C SER A 176 -20.50 18.50 -21.17
N GLN A 177 -21.74 18.88 -21.44
CA GLN A 177 -22.16 20.27 -21.56
C GLN A 177 -23.16 20.56 -20.44
N THR A 178 -22.84 21.57 -19.65
CA THR A 178 -23.72 22.08 -18.58
C THR A 178 -24.88 22.87 -19.19
N ASP A 179 -25.97 23.05 -18.43
CA ASP A 179 -27.10 23.89 -18.87
C ASP A 179 -26.69 25.35 -19.18
N GLY A 180 -25.62 25.84 -18.55
CA GLY A 180 -25.00 27.14 -18.84
C GLY A 180 -24.16 27.17 -20.12
N GLY A 181 -24.14 26.10 -20.92
CA GLY A 181 -23.41 25.98 -22.17
C GLY A 181 -21.91 25.68 -22.03
N LYS A 182 -21.38 25.60 -20.81
CA LYS A 182 -19.96 25.32 -20.55
C LYS A 182 -19.65 23.84 -20.76
N GLU A 183 -18.61 23.57 -21.56
CA GLU A 183 -18.08 22.23 -21.82
C GLU A 183 -17.10 21.81 -20.71
N LYS A 184 -17.23 20.58 -20.20
CA LYS A 184 -16.33 19.95 -19.23
C LYS A 184 -15.77 18.66 -19.83
N LYS A 185 -14.45 18.52 -19.83
CA LYS A 185 -13.75 17.28 -20.22
C LYS A 185 -13.14 16.60 -19.01
N ARG A 186 -13.43 15.31 -18.83
CA ARG A 186 -12.91 14.50 -17.72
C ARG A 186 -12.41 13.17 -18.27
N THR A 187 -11.22 12.74 -17.87
CA THR A 187 -10.72 11.40 -18.20
C THR A 187 -10.76 10.49 -16.97
N ILE A 188 -11.60 9.47 -17.03
CA ILE A 188 -11.98 8.62 -15.91
C ILE A 188 -11.66 7.15 -16.24
N PRO A 189 -10.81 6.47 -15.46
CA PRO A 189 -10.64 5.02 -15.52
C PRO A 189 -11.96 4.24 -15.49
N GLU A 190 -12.08 3.28 -16.41
CA GLU A 190 -13.31 2.49 -16.58
C GLU A 190 -13.70 1.74 -15.29
N LYS A 191 -12.71 1.34 -14.48
CA LYS A 191 -12.92 0.55 -13.26
C LYS A 191 -13.83 1.21 -12.22
N TYR A 192 -13.93 2.54 -12.23
CA TYR A 192 -14.75 3.30 -11.29
C TYR A 192 -15.70 4.27 -12.00
N LEU A 193 -15.88 4.14 -13.32
CA LEU A 193 -16.82 4.97 -14.05
C LEU A 193 -18.26 4.49 -13.78
N GLY A 194 -19.15 5.43 -13.41
CA GLY A 194 -20.58 5.18 -13.29
C GLY A 194 -21.23 4.76 -14.61
N ARG A 195 -22.48 4.32 -14.57
CA ARG A 195 -23.21 3.94 -15.79
C ARG A 195 -23.68 5.18 -16.53
N VAL A 196 -22.87 5.61 -17.49
CA VAL A 196 -23.12 6.81 -18.29
C VAL A 196 -23.17 6.51 -19.79
N ARG A 197 -24.01 7.25 -20.53
CA ARG A 197 -24.18 7.12 -21.99
C ARG A 197 -24.16 8.48 -22.68
N VAL A 198 -23.76 8.49 -23.94
CA VAL A 198 -23.90 9.68 -24.80
C VAL A 198 -25.37 10.07 -24.91
N GLY A 199 -25.68 11.36 -24.80
CA GLY A 199 -27.04 11.91 -24.78
C GLY A 199 -27.73 11.81 -23.42
N GLN A 200 -27.14 11.16 -22.42
CA GLN A 200 -27.70 11.12 -21.08
C GLN A 200 -27.55 12.47 -20.40
N ARG A 201 -28.65 13.00 -19.88
CA ARG A 201 -28.67 14.11 -18.93
C ARG A 201 -28.48 13.55 -17.53
N LEU A 202 -27.50 14.08 -16.81
CA LEU A 202 -27.23 13.79 -15.40
C LEU A 202 -27.68 14.99 -14.58
N GLU A 203 -28.52 14.77 -13.57
CA GLU A 203 -28.91 15.82 -12.64
C GLU A 203 -27.82 16.07 -11.58
N ALA A 204 -27.87 17.23 -10.92
CA ALA A 204 -26.97 17.54 -9.83
C ALA A 204 -27.08 16.50 -8.70
N GLY A 205 -25.95 16.00 -8.23
CA GLY A 205 -25.88 14.93 -7.24
C GLY A 205 -25.92 13.51 -7.81
N GLU A 206 -26.11 13.31 -9.12
CA GLU A 206 -26.01 11.98 -9.72
C GLU A 206 -24.57 11.45 -9.72
N LEU A 207 -24.43 10.13 -9.57
CA LEU A 207 -23.14 9.45 -9.46
C LEU A 207 -22.43 9.39 -10.81
N LEU A 208 -21.23 9.95 -10.86
CA LEU A 208 -20.35 9.91 -12.02
C LEU A 208 -19.21 8.90 -11.86
N GLU A 209 -18.61 8.85 -10.68
CA GLU A 209 -17.51 7.93 -10.35
C GLU A 209 -17.85 7.16 -9.07
N THR A 210 -17.75 5.83 -9.10
CA THR A 210 -17.92 5.01 -7.91
C THR A 210 -16.73 5.17 -6.96
N GLU A 211 -16.90 4.75 -5.72
CA GLU A 211 -15.78 4.64 -4.77
C GLU A 211 -14.73 3.61 -5.25
N ASP A 212 -13.50 3.78 -4.76
CA ASP A 212 -12.43 2.81 -4.94
C ASP A 212 -11.55 2.75 -3.68
N SER A 213 -10.83 1.65 -3.50
CA SER A 213 -9.92 1.48 -2.37
C SER A 213 -8.65 0.77 -2.76
N ILE A 214 -7.55 1.12 -2.09
CA ILE A 214 -6.26 0.49 -2.26
C ILE A 214 -5.95 -0.30 -0.99
N PRO A 215 -6.10 -1.63 -0.99
CA PRO A 215 -5.69 -2.47 0.13
C PRO A 215 -4.18 -2.71 0.10
N SER A 216 -3.58 -2.85 1.29
CA SER A 216 -2.19 -3.25 1.42
C SER A 216 -2.01 -4.72 1.07
N ARG A 217 -1.06 -5.01 0.20
CA ARG A 217 -0.56 -6.34 -0.16
C ARG A 217 0.43 -6.90 0.87
N ALA A 218 0.87 -6.12 1.86
CA ALA A 218 1.87 -6.52 2.84
C ALA A 218 1.61 -5.95 4.24
N SER A 219 2.15 -6.62 5.27
CA SER A 219 2.14 -6.11 6.64
C SER A 219 3.46 -5.40 6.97
N GLY A 220 3.42 -4.30 7.71
CA GLY A 220 4.60 -3.57 8.13
C GLY A 220 4.34 -2.12 8.51
N LEU A 221 5.41 -1.33 8.56
CA LEU A 221 5.35 0.10 8.85
C LEU A 221 5.13 0.89 7.57
N LEU A 222 4.07 1.69 7.52
CA LEU A 222 3.74 2.52 6.37
C LEU A 222 4.63 3.78 6.32
N LYS A 223 5.22 4.06 5.18
CA LYS A 223 5.96 5.30 4.88
C LYS A 223 5.33 5.99 3.68
N VAL A 224 5.26 7.32 3.72
CA VAL A 224 4.71 8.13 2.64
C VAL A 224 5.79 9.07 2.13
N LYS A 225 5.90 9.19 0.81
CA LYS A 225 6.66 10.24 0.12
C LYS A 225 5.71 10.98 -0.80
N GLU A 226 5.70 12.30 -0.72
CA GLU A 226 4.87 13.14 -1.58
C GLU A 226 5.69 13.63 -2.79
N TYR A 227 5.05 13.61 -3.95
CA TYR A 227 5.56 14.12 -5.22
C TYR A 227 4.51 15.05 -5.84
N LYS A 228 4.84 15.73 -6.93
CA LYS A 228 3.92 16.68 -7.57
C LYS A 228 2.56 16.07 -7.93
N ASP A 229 2.56 14.88 -8.52
CA ASP A 229 1.35 14.29 -9.13
C ASP A 229 0.76 13.10 -8.32
N LYS A 230 1.49 12.63 -7.31
CA LYS A 230 1.10 11.47 -6.49
C LYS A 230 1.78 11.44 -5.14
N ARG A 231 1.30 10.53 -4.29
CA ARG A 231 2.00 9.99 -3.13
C ARG A 231 2.55 8.61 -3.47
N VAL A 232 3.77 8.32 -3.04
CA VAL A 232 4.34 6.98 -3.06
C VAL A 232 4.30 6.43 -1.65
N VAL A 233 3.56 5.36 -1.46
CA VAL A 233 3.44 4.67 -0.17
C VAL A 233 4.28 3.41 -0.20
N THR A 234 5.12 3.22 0.81
CA THR A 234 5.94 2.02 0.97
C THR A 234 5.64 1.34 2.29
N ILE A 235 5.43 0.03 2.28
CA ILE A 235 5.30 -0.78 3.49
C ILE A 235 6.65 -1.41 3.81
N GLN A 236 7.26 -1.00 4.93
CA GLN A 236 8.53 -1.54 5.39
C GLN A 236 8.27 -2.71 6.32
N ARG A 237 8.87 -3.88 6.05
CA ARG A 237 8.65 -5.06 6.87
C ARG A 237 9.22 -4.82 8.27
N ILE A 238 8.48 -5.28 9.28
CA ILE A 238 8.95 -5.29 10.66
C ILE A 238 9.37 -6.73 10.96
N GLU A 239 10.65 -6.90 11.33
CA GLU A 239 11.20 -8.19 11.77
C GLU A 239 11.40 -8.15 13.28
N LYS A 240 10.89 -9.16 13.99
CA LYS A 240 11.20 -9.38 15.41
C LYS A 240 12.54 -10.12 15.51
N ARG A 241 13.53 -9.52 16.19
CA ARG A 241 14.86 -10.10 16.45
C ARG A 241 15.10 -10.28 17.94
N ARG A 242 15.82 -11.34 18.32
CA ARG A 242 16.23 -11.55 19.71
C ARG A 242 17.38 -10.61 20.03
N LEU A 243 17.26 -9.83 21.10
CA LEU A 243 18.35 -8.98 21.60
C LEU A 243 19.48 -9.83 22.19
N PHE A 244 19.14 -10.93 22.87
CA PHE A 244 20.08 -11.87 23.47
C PHE A 244 19.74 -13.31 23.04
N PRO A 245 20.21 -13.75 21.86
CA PRO A 245 20.04 -15.14 21.44
C PRO A 245 20.61 -16.11 22.48
N GLY A 246 19.89 -17.18 22.77
CA GLY A 246 20.28 -18.20 23.73
C GLY A 246 20.00 -17.84 25.20
N TYR A 247 19.27 -16.76 25.50
CA TYR A 247 18.97 -16.37 26.87
C TYR A 247 17.47 -16.15 27.14
N VAL A 248 17.04 -16.62 28.32
CA VAL A 248 15.74 -16.34 28.92
C VAL A 248 15.98 -15.70 30.28
N PHE A 249 15.29 -14.60 30.58
CA PHE A 249 15.49 -13.86 31.83
C PHE A 249 14.35 -14.10 32.78
N ALA A 250 14.66 -14.25 34.07
CA ALA A 250 13.66 -14.33 35.13
C ALA A 250 14.16 -13.62 36.37
N ARG A 251 13.23 -13.12 37.18
CA ARG A 251 13.56 -12.59 38.51
C ARG A 251 13.05 -13.59 39.56
N MET A 252 13.97 -14.24 40.27
CA MET A 252 13.65 -15.38 41.14
C MET A 252 14.21 -15.17 42.55
N GLY A 253 13.52 -15.72 43.55
CA GLY A 253 13.99 -15.81 44.94
C GLY A 253 14.58 -17.19 45.23
N LEU A 254 15.73 -17.49 44.61
CA LEU A 254 16.47 -18.75 44.79
C LEU A 254 17.46 -18.60 45.97
N ASP A 255 16.95 -18.51 47.19
CA ASP A 255 17.71 -18.62 48.44
C ASP A 255 16.73 -18.89 49.57
#